data_AF-A0A0F8Z099-F1
#
_entry.id   AF-A0A0F8Z099-F1
#
_cell.length_a   1.000
_cell.length_b   1.000
_cell.length_c   1.000
_cell.angle_alpha   90.00
_cell.angle_beta   90.00
_cell.angle_gamma   90.00
#
_symmetry.space_group_name_H-M   'P 1'
#
loop_
_entity.id
_entity.type
_entity.pdbx_description
1 polymer ?
#
loop_
_entity_poly.entity_id
_entity_poly.type
_entity_poly.pdbx_seq_one_letter_code
_entity_poly.pdbx_strand_id
1 'polypeptide(L)'
;HAAAKCLCAQTWKKGPAKDTCAKCKHNAHAHKMIAEATWVCPVEWPDVNAPLSELGKLIKAFRGRILVNHNIRYDQSVIYQEGHDLSNERAICTMMVWRLVSDEEPSYGLKKLTDKYRGPQYGSESAARLVATMRKLGLPTADDERRYDKVPAQLIVDYVDDDLDNSEWLYNTAMPKISKLNLMPLLEEEIQVTRALFAMERVGFPIDRSWVADRKETIMELLDEVLAYCRKEASRRVAKQIKKGNKSEVVQAAHKICLEDFDATNLNHVKAIYHAEGIKSWKKTDKGAESWDASVLTTLAAEGDTLAGPVLRYRALAKIAKTYYGNIEEAITMDVERSKGAPLNGGTNILHPNIFQSGTRTGRVSASLVQTLPKQENLAKTWSAEELGTARKTAAAMARA
;
A
#
# COMPACT_ATOMS: atom_id res chain seq x y z
N HIS A 1 4.86 29.40 -5.53
CA HIS A 1 5.04 29.55 -6.99
C HIS A 1 4.88 31.02 -7.41
N ALA A 2 5.50 31.47 -8.52
CA ALA A 2 5.30 32.84 -9.04
C ALA A 2 4.02 32.95 -9.89
N ALA A 3 3.28 34.05 -9.77
CA ALA A 3 2.05 34.29 -10.53
C ALA A 3 2.34 34.59 -12.01
N ALA A 4 1.70 33.84 -12.92
CA ALA A 4 1.61 34.15 -14.33
C ALA A 4 0.70 35.36 -14.51
N LYS A 5 0.99 36.19 -15.50
CA LYS A 5 0.23 37.41 -15.80
C LYS A 5 -1.15 37.14 -16.42
N CYS A 6 -1.56 35.89 -16.61
CA CYS A 6 -2.82 35.54 -17.26
C CYS A 6 -3.51 34.35 -16.56
N LEU A 7 -4.80 34.51 -16.27
CA LEU A 7 -5.64 33.61 -15.47
C LEU A 7 -6.50 32.64 -16.31
N CYS A 8 -6.28 32.51 -17.62
CA CYS A 8 -7.17 31.70 -18.46
C CYS A 8 -6.72 30.23 -18.58
N ALA A 9 -7.46 29.33 -17.93
CA ALA A 9 -7.33 27.88 -18.07
C ALA A 9 -8.30 27.32 -19.15
N GLN A 10 -8.42 27.98 -20.31
CA GLN A 10 -9.32 27.49 -21.36
C GLN A 10 -8.63 26.42 -22.20
N THR A 11 -9.30 25.27 -22.33
CA THR A 11 -8.89 24.16 -23.20
C THR A 11 -9.81 24.11 -24.42
N TRP A 12 -9.25 24.15 -25.62
CA TRP A 12 -10.02 24.21 -26.87
C TRP A 12 -9.86 22.88 -27.60
N LYS A 13 -10.97 22.22 -27.94
CA LYS A 13 -10.98 20.93 -28.67
C LYS A 13 -10.65 21.03 -30.18
N LYS A 14 -10.69 22.23 -30.76
CA LYS A 14 -10.47 22.46 -32.21
C LYS A 14 -9.59 23.68 -32.49
N GLY A 15 -8.90 24.17 -31.44
CA GLY A 15 -8.12 25.40 -31.48
C GLY A 15 -8.95 26.69 -31.62
N PRO A 16 -8.33 27.86 -31.42
CA PRO A 16 -8.41 29.04 -32.26
C PRO A 16 -9.65 29.54 -33.02
N ALA A 17 -10.93 29.41 -32.63
CA ALA A 17 -12.05 29.97 -33.43
C ALA A 17 -12.13 31.51 -33.54
N LYS A 18 -11.37 32.29 -32.74
CA LYS A 18 -11.35 33.77 -32.76
C LYS A 18 -9.93 34.27 -32.55
N ASP A 19 -9.57 35.38 -33.20
CA ASP A 19 -8.22 35.97 -33.10
C ASP A 19 -7.86 36.45 -31.69
N THR A 20 -8.85 36.80 -30.86
CA THR A 20 -8.64 37.32 -29.51
C THR A 20 -9.32 36.45 -28.46
N CYS A 21 -8.56 36.11 -27.42
CA CYS A 21 -9.09 35.40 -26.27
C CYS A 21 -9.99 36.33 -25.44
N ALA A 22 -11.27 35.98 -25.30
CA ALA A 22 -12.26 36.79 -24.58
C ALA A 22 -11.91 37.05 -23.10
N LYS A 23 -11.07 36.19 -22.50
CA LYS A 23 -10.61 36.33 -21.10
C LYS A 23 -9.27 37.05 -20.95
N CYS A 24 -8.42 37.03 -21.97
CA CYS A 24 -7.00 37.33 -21.82
C CYS A 24 -6.47 38.41 -22.77
N LYS A 25 -7.33 38.98 -23.63
CA LYS A 25 -7.07 40.13 -24.51
C LYS A 25 -5.83 40.04 -25.43
N HIS A 26 -5.10 38.92 -25.43
CA HIS A 26 -4.04 38.62 -26.39
C HIS A 26 -4.55 37.71 -27.51
N ASN A 27 -3.71 37.54 -28.52
CA ASN A 27 -4.01 36.69 -29.67
C ASN A 27 -4.27 35.25 -29.21
N ALA A 28 -5.41 34.67 -29.62
CA ALA A 28 -5.74 33.29 -29.26
C ALA A 28 -4.90 32.28 -30.05
N HIS A 29 -4.42 32.59 -31.24
CA HIS A 29 -3.52 31.72 -32.00
C HIS A 29 -2.14 31.55 -31.37
N ALA A 30 -1.80 32.39 -30.39
CA ALA A 30 -0.59 32.19 -29.63
C ALA A 30 -0.66 30.90 -28.77
N HIS A 31 -1.86 30.39 -28.44
CA HIS A 31 -2.04 29.20 -27.58
C HIS A 31 -1.23 28.00 -28.08
N LYS A 32 -0.58 27.27 -27.16
CA LYS A 32 0.21 26.08 -27.50
C LYS A 32 -0.66 24.84 -27.43
N MET A 33 -0.54 23.98 -28.43
CA MET A 33 -1.12 22.65 -28.39
C MET A 33 -0.26 21.76 -27.49
N ILE A 34 -0.85 21.19 -26.45
CA ILE A 34 -0.16 20.36 -25.45
C ILE A 34 -0.54 18.89 -25.51
N ALA A 35 -1.65 18.59 -26.20
CA ALA A 35 -2.10 17.24 -26.51
C ALA A 35 -2.93 17.29 -27.80
N GLU A 36 -3.25 16.13 -28.37
CA GLU A 36 -4.10 16.05 -29.56
C GLU A 36 -5.38 16.86 -29.35
N ALA A 37 -5.52 17.90 -30.16
CA ALA A 37 -6.64 18.81 -30.14
C ALA A 37 -6.87 19.55 -28.80
N THR A 38 -5.85 19.72 -27.94
CA THR A 38 -5.94 20.52 -26.71
C THR A 38 -4.97 21.69 -26.73
N TRP A 39 -5.53 22.90 -26.73
CA TRP A 39 -4.79 24.16 -26.77
C TRP A 39 -4.89 24.89 -25.43
N VAL A 40 -3.76 25.36 -24.91
CA VAL A 40 -3.66 26.13 -23.68
C VAL A 40 -2.98 27.47 -23.90
N CYS A 41 -3.34 28.45 -23.07
CA CYS A 41 -2.79 29.79 -23.13
C CYS A 41 -1.26 29.76 -23.09
N PRO A 42 -0.57 30.43 -24.02
CA PRO A 42 0.88 30.50 -24.08
C PRO A 42 1.33 31.70 -23.24
N VAL A 43 0.77 31.85 -22.04
CA VAL A 43 1.52 32.65 -21.09
C VAL A 43 2.87 31.95 -21.03
N GLU A 44 3.97 32.69 -21.07
CA GLU A 44 5.18 32.21 -20.43
C GLU A 44 4.76 31.92 -18.98
N TRP A 45 4.26 30.70 -18.76
CA TRP A 45 4.17 30.12 -17.45
C TRP A 45 5.62 30.18 -17.00
N PRO A 46 5.96 30.91 -15.92
CA PRO A 46 7.33 30.92 -15.47
C PRO A 46 7.79 29.47 -15.44
N ASP A 47 8.89 29.14 -16.14
CA ASP A 47 9.41 27.78 -16.35
C ASP A 47 9.73 27.05 -15.02
N VAL A 48 9.45 27.68 -13.90
CA VAL A 48 10.01 27.38 -12.61
C VAL A 48 8.92 27.40 -11.56
N ASN A 49 8.74 26.24 -10.93
CA ASN A 49 8.46 26.17 -9.50
C ASN A 49 9.38 27.14 -8.76
N ALA A 50 8.97 27.60 -7.58
CA ALA A 50 9.84 28.48 -6.80
C ALA A 50 11.23 27.84 -6.69
N PRO A 51 12.33 28.59 -6.94
CA PRO A 51 13.66 28.00 -6.88
C PRO A 51 13.90 27.47 -5.47
N LEU A 52 14.76 26.47 -5.33
CA LEU A 52 15.10 25.88 -4.02
C LEU A 52 15.61 26.92 -3.00
N SER A 53 16.14 28.06 -3.47
CA SER A 53 16.50 29.17 -2.59
C SER A 53 15.31 29.78 -1.83
N GLU A 54 14.08 29.72 -2.37
CA GLU A 54 12.87 30.14 -1.65
C GLU A 54 12.51 29.17 -0.52
N LEU A 55 12.79 27.87 -0.69
CA LEU A 55 12.64 26.89 0.39
C LEU A 55 13.50 27.31 1.60
N GLY A 56 14.76 27.69 1.38
CA GLY A 56 15.64 28.17 2.44
C GLY A 56 15.08 29.35 3.24
N LYS A 57 14.37 30.28 2.59
CA LYS A 57 13.69 31.40 3.29
C LYS A 57 12.53 30.90 4.15
N LEU A 58 11.74 29.96 3.63
CA LEU A 58 10.63 29.34 4.35
C LEU A 58 11.13 28.55 5.57
N ILE A 59 12.19 27.75 5.41
CA ILE A 59 12.85 27.03 6.49
C ILE A 59 13.31 27.98 7.59
N LYS A 60 13.91 29.12 7.23
CA LYS A 60 14.30 30.15 8.21
C LYS A 60 13.10 30.72 8.96
N ALA A 61 11.96 30.90 8.30
CA ALA A 61 10.74 31.40 8.92
C ALA A 61 10.07 30.37 9.86
N PHE A 62 10.25 29.08 9.59
CA PHE A 62 9.71 27.97 10.38
C PHE A 62 10.49 27.71 11.67
N ARG A 63 11.79 28.01 11.71
CA ARG A 63 12.62 27.70 12.89
C ARG A 63 12.11 28.37 14.16
N GLY A 64 12.03 27.59 15.24
CA GLY A 64 11.53 28.02 16.56
C GLY A 64 10.02 28.26 16.61
N ARG A 65 9.26 27.85 15.58
CA ARG A 65 7.80 27.93 15.54
C ARG A 65 7.18 26.56 15.81
N ILE A 66 5.90 26.58 16.20
CA ILE A 66 5.08 25.38 16.19
C ILE A 66 4.62 25.15 14.75
N LEU A 67 5.00 24.01 14.18
CA LEU A 67 4.62 23.63 12.84
C LEU A 67 3.33 22.81 12.90
N VAL A 68 2.31 23.21 12.15
CA VAL A 68 1.04 22.48 12.06
C VAL A 68 0.87 22.02 10.63
N ASN A 69 0.76 20.71 10.42
CA ASN A 69 0.55 20.14 9.09
C ASN A 69 -0.20 18.80 9.17
N HIS A 70 -0.74 18.33 8.05
CA HIS A 70 -1.34 17.02 7.92
C HIS A 70 -0.32 16.00 7.40
N ASN A 71 -0.14 14.88 8.09
CA ASN A 71 0.87 13.86 7.76
C ASN A 71 2.31 14.42 7.67
N ILE A 72 2.70 15.25 8.65
CA ILE A 72 3.93 16.06 8.66
C ILE A 72 5.25 15.31 8.41
N ARG A 73 5.30 13.99 8.66
CA ARG A 73 6.50 13.17 8.36
C ARG A 73 6.84 13.21 6.86
N TYR A 74 5.83 13.27 6.00
CA TYR A 74 6.02 13.35 4.56
C TYR A 74 6.75 14.64 4.18
N ASP A 75 6.24 15.79 4.62
CA ASP A 75 6.86 17.10 4.36
C ASP A 75 8.25 17.21 4.98
N GLN A 76 8.44 16.69 6.19
CA GLN A 76 9.77 16.63 6.81
C GLN A 76 10.76 15.80 5.98
N SER A 77 10.32 14.71 5.35
CA SER A 77 11.16 13.89 4.46
C SER A 77 11.57 14.66 3.21
N VAL A 78 10.62 15.36 2.57
CA VAL A 78 10.90 16.20 1.40
C VAL A 78 11.87 17.33 1.76
N ILE A 79 11.64 18.03 2.87
CA ILE A 79 12.52 19.10 3.36
C ILE A 79 13.93 18.59 3.67
N TYR A 80 14.02 17.39 4.25
CA TYR A 80 15.30 16.74 4.55
C TYR A 80 16.10 16.37 3.31
N GLN A 81 15.43 15.89 2.26
CA GLN A 81 16.05 15.57 0.97
C GLN A 81 16.70 16.80 0.31
N GLU A 82 16.13 17.99 0.55
CA GLU A 82 16.68 19.27 0.09
C GLU A 82 17.78 19.84 1.02
N GLY A 83 18.27 19.05 1.98
CA GLY A 83 19.39 19.42 2.87
C GLY A 83 18.99 20.24 4.09
N HIS A 84 17.70 20.30 4.44
CA HIS A 84 17.21 21.05 5.59
C HIS A 84 16.61 20.12 6.64
N ASP A 85 16.99 20.31 7.91
CA ASP A 85 16.44 19.49 9.01
C ASP A 85 15.54 20.35 9.92
N LEU A 86 14.26 19.97 9.97
CA LEU A 86 13.25 20.52 10.88
C LEU A 86 12.75 19.48 11.90
N SER A 87 13.43 18.33 12.05
CA SER A 87 13.01 17.24 12.95
C SER A 87 13.08 17.62 14.44
N ASN A 88 13.81 18.69 14.78
CA ASN A 88 13.90 19.24 16.13
C ASN A 88 12.81 20.28 16.42
N GLU A 89 12.08 20.76 15.41
CA GLU A 89 10.98 21.71 15.60
C GLU A 89 9.77 21.01 16.22
N ARG A 90 8.94 21.77 16.94
CA ARG A 90 7.71 21.24 17.50
C ARG A 90 6.66 21.11 16.39
N ALA A 91 6.47 19.88 15.92
CA ALA A 91 5.60 19.52 14.81
C ALA A 91 4.29 18.85 15.31
N ILE A 92 3.15 19.50 15.10
CA ILE A 92 1.81 18.96 15.38
C ILE A 92 1.21 18.42 14.08
N CYS A 93 0.95 17.12 14.06
CA CYS A 93 0.29 16.46 12.95
C CYS A 93 -1.23 16.43 13.14
N THR A 94 -2.00 17.12 12.30
CA THR A 94 -3.47 17.19 12.43
C THR A 94 -4.15 15.84 12.27
N MET A 95 -3.54 14.92 11.50
CA MET A 95 -3.94 13.51 11.44
C MET A 95 -3.95 12.85 12.83
N MET A 96 -2.93 13.13 13.65
CA MET A 96 -2.81 12.58 15.01
C MET A 96 -3.74 13.29 15.99
N VAL A 97 -3.86 14.62 15.89
CA VAL A 97 -4.83 15.38 16.70
C VAL A 97 -6.25 14.82 16.48
N TRP A 98 -6.64 14.56 15.23
CA TRP A 98 -7.95 14.00 14.92
C TRP A 98 -8.16 12.57 15.39
N ARG A 99 -7.13 11.73 15.30
CA ARG A 99 -7.15 10.38 15.88
C ARG A 99 -7.45 10.40 17.38
N LEU A 100 -6.91 11.36 18.12
CA LEU A 100 -7.13 11.46 19.56
C LEU A 100 -8.55 11.88 19.92
N VAL A 101 -9.21 12.70 19.09
CA VAL A 101 -10.55 13.23 19.37
C VAL A 101 -11.68 12.46 18.68
N SER A 102 -11.35 11.58 17.73
CA SER A 102 -12.28 10.72 17.01
C SER A 102 -11.56 9.45 16.57
N ASP A 103 -11.64 8.37 17.34
CA ASP A 103 -10.88 7.13 17.12
C ASP A 103 -11.57 6.13 16.16
N GLU A 104 -12.80 6.42 15.75
CA GLU A 104 -13.62 5.60 14.84
C GLU A 104 -13.63 6.08 13.39
N GLU A 105 -12.69 6.93 12.99
CA GLU A 105 -12.64 7.38 11.60
C GLU A 105 -12.27 6.24 10.64
N PRO A 106 -13.03 6.06 9.54
CA PRO A 106 -12.66 5.09 8.50
C PRO A 106 -11.36 5.49 7.80
N SER A 107 -11.00 6.78 7.82
CA SER A 107 -9.73 7.30 7.31
C SER A 107 -9.41 8.62 7.99
N TYR A 108 -8.14 8.79 8.37
CA TYR A 108 -7.62 10.06 8.88
C TYR A 108 -6.99 10.93 7.80
N GLY A 109 -7.13 10.60 6.51
CA GLY A 109 -6.59 11.43 5.43
C GLY A 109 -7.30 12.78 5.34
N LEU A 110 -6.54 13.85 5.06
CA LEU A 110 -6.99 15.24 5.03
C LEU A 110 -8.33 15.39 4.32
N LYS A 111 -8.42 14.95 3.06
CA LYS A 111 -9.63 15.08 2.24
C LYS A 111 -10.82 14.32 2.82
N LYS A 112 -10.62 13.13 3.39
CA LYS A 112 -11.70 12.33 3.99
C LYS A 112 -12.25 12.96 5.27
N LEU A 113 -11.37 13.51 6.12
CA LEU A 113 -11.78 14.27 7.29
C LEU A 113 -12.52 15.54 6.88
N THR A 114 -11.97 16.32 5.94
CA THR A 114 -12.61 17.54 5.45
C THR A 114 -13.97 17.26 4.81
N ASP A 115 -14.08 16.24 3.95
CA ASP A 115 -15.35 15.84 3.33
C ASP A 115 -16.43 15.58 4.38
N LYS A 116 -16.08 14.82 5.43
CA LYS A 116 -16.99 14.43 6.51
C LYS A 116 -17.42 15.61 7.37
N TYR A 117 -16.50 16.51 7.72
CA TYR A 117 -16.74 17.51 8.76
C TYR A 117 -16.95 18.95 8.27
N ARG A 118 -16.53 19.27 7.05
CA ARG A 118 -16.65 20.61 6.44
C ARG A 118 -17.43 20.57 5.13
N GLY A 119 -17.39 19.44 4.43
CA GLY A 119 -18.12 19.16 3.19
C GLY A 119 -17.19 18.94 1.98
N PRO A 120 -17.66 18.20 0.95
CA PRO A 120 -16.84 17.83 -0.20
C PRO A 120 -16.20 19.00 -0.96
N GLN A 121 -16.86 20.16 -0.98
CA GLN A 121 -16.40 21.36 -1.66
C GLN A 121 -15.07 21.90 -1.13
N TYR A 122 -14.74 21.60 0.14
CA TYR A 122 -13.47 21.94 0.76
C TYR A 122 -12.46 20.79 0.70
N GLY A 123 -12.91 19.55 0.51
CA GLY A 123 -12.07 18.36 0.51
C GLY A 123 -11.78 17.83 -0.88
N SER A 124 -12.48 16.76 -1.25
CA SER A 124 -12.22 15.97 -2.45
C SER A 124 -12.51 16.71 -3.76
N GLU A 125 -13.35 17.75 -3.75
CA GLU A 125 -13.68 18.47 -4.98
C GLU A 125 -12.48 19.21 -5.58
N SER A 126 -11.60 19.84 -4.79
CA SER A 126 -10.40 20.50 -5.34
C SER A 126 -9.40 19.51 -5.89
N ALA A 127 -9.22 18.37 -5.23
CA ALA A 127 -8.42 17.27 -5.76
C ALA A 127 -8.97 16.77 -7.10
N ALA A 128 -10.30 16.59 -7.20
CA ALA A 128 -10.96 16.19 -8.44
C ALA A 128 -10.80 17.23 -9.55
N ARG A 129 -10.91 18.53 -9.24
CA ARG A 129 -10.66 19.63 -10.18
C ARG A 129 -9.22 19.61 -10.68
N LEU A 130 -8.24 19.39 -9.80
CA LEU A 130 -6.83 19.30 -10.18
C LEU A 130 -6.57 18.08 -11.08
N VAL A 131 -7.09 16.90 -10.74
CA VAL A 131 -6.97 15.68 -11.57
C VAL A 131 -7.60 15.88 -12.95
N ALA A 132 -8.77 16.53 -13.01
CA ALA A 132 -9.40 16.87 -14.29
C ALA A 132 -8.53 17.83 -15.11
N THR A 133 -7.85 18.78 -14.47
CA THR A 133 -6.87 19.66 -15.11
C THR A 133 -5.65 18.88 -15.62
N MET A 134 -5.03 18.03 -14.80
CA MET A 134 -3.90 17.18 -15.20
C MET A 134 -4.25 16.32 -16.42
N ARG A 135 -5.45 15.71 -16.44
CA ARG A 135 -5.93 14.92 -17.58
C ARG A 135 -5.99 15.76 -18.87
N LYS A 136 -6.50 16.99 -18.78
CA LYS A 136 -6.54 17.91 -19.92
C LYS A 136 -5.15 18.33 -20.37
N LEU A 137 -4.18 18.37 -19.45
CA LEU A 137 -2.79 18.67 -19.76
C LEU A 137 -1.99 17.47 -20.32
N GLY A 138 -2.61 16.29 -20.44
CA GLY A 138 -1.91 15.06 -20.85
C GLY A 138 -0.95 14.52 -19.79
N LEU A 139 -1.11 14.93 -18.53
CA LEU A 139 -0.28 14.48 -17.42
C LEU A 139 -0.83 13.18 -16.80
N PRO A 140 0.02 12.31 -16.22
CA PRO A 140 -0.41 11.13 -15.48
C PRO A 140 -1.36 11.51 -14.35
N THR A 141 -2.42 10.70 -14.15
CA THR A 141 -3.47 10.97 -13.16
C THR A 141 -3.60 9.91 -12.06
N ALA A 142 -2.92 8.77 -12.22
CA ALA A 142 -2.76 7.76 -11.18
C ALA A 142 -2.03 8.37 -9.97
N ASP A 143 -2.47 8.07 -8.75
CA ASP A 143 -2.00 8.74 -7.52
C ASP A 143 -0.48 8.69 -7.35
N ASP A 144 0.15 7.58 -7.74
CA ASP A 144 1.58 7.28 -7.67
C ASP A 144 2.41 7.86 -8.82
N GLU A 145 1.77 8.25 -9.93
CA GLU A 145 2.42 8.79 -11.12
C GLU A 145 2.26 10.31 -11.25
N ARG A 146 1.43 10.94 -10.41
CA ARG A 146 1.11 12.38 -10.52
C ARG A 146 2.35 13.25 -10.45
N ARG A 147 2.49 14.11 -11.46
CA ARG A 147 3.59 15.08 -11.61
C ARG A 147 3.12 16.48 -11.28
N TYR A 148 2.95 16.78 -9.98
CA TYR A 148 2.57 18.11 -9.50
C TYR A 148 3.57 19.19 -9.94
N ASP A 149 4.84 18.83 -10.09
CA ASP A 149 5.91 19.71 -10.61
C ASP A 149 5.69 20.18 -12.05
N LYS A 150 4.82 19.49 -12.80
CA LYS A 150 4.46 19.81 -14.19
C LYS A 150 3.14 20.57 -14.30
N VAL A 151 2.43 20.77 -13.19
CA VAL A 151 1.19 21.57 -13.19
C VAL A 151 1.55 23.05 -13.05
N PRO A 152 1.03 23.92 -13.93
CA PRO A 152 1.21 25.36 -13.78
C PRO A 152 0.74 25.84 -12.40
N ALA A 153 1.57 26.68 -11.79
CA ALA A 153 1.37 27.27 -10.47
C ALA A 153 -0.05 27.80 -10.20
N GLN A 154 -0.66 28.49 -11.16
CA GLN A 154 -1.98 29.11 -11.01
C GLN A 154 -3.11 28.09 -11.04
N LEU A 155 -2.84 26.86 -11.51
CA LEU A 155 -3.82 25.79 -11.60
C LEU A 155 -3.74 24.83 -10.40
N ILE A 156 -2.60 24.81 -9.71
CA ILE A 156 -2.41 24.02 -8.50
C ILE A 156 -2.66 24.85 -7.23
N VAL A 157 -2.64 26.19 -7.31
CA VAL A 157 -2.78 27.08 -6.13
C VAL A 157 -4.05 26.79 -5.34
N ASP A 158 -5.22 26.67 -5.98
CA ASP A 158 -6.48 26.36 -5.29
C ASP A 158 -6.42 25.04 -4.51
N TYR A 159 -5.71 24.04 -5.06
CA TYR A 159 -5.53 22.75 -4.39
C TYR A 159 -4.61 22.88 -3.16
N VAL A 160 -3.53 23.64 -3.29
CA VAL A 160 -2.56 23.88 -2.20
C VAL A 160 -3.19 24.74 -1.10
N ASP A 161 -3.91 25.79 -1.47
CA ASP A 161 -4.61 26.68 -0.54
C ASP A 161 -5.66 25.90 0.26
N ASP A 162 -6.41 25.01 -0.39
CA ASP A 162 -7.34 24.11 0.30
C ASP A 162 -6.61 23.18 1.27
N ASP A 163 -5.46 22.59 0.90
CA ASP A 163 -4.70 21.70 1.81
C ASP A 163 -4.18 22.44 3.06
N LEU A 164 -3.75 23.70 2.89
CA LEU A 164 -3.31 24.57 3.99
C LEU A 164 -4.48 24.97 4.89
N ASP A 165 -5.55 25.53 4.32
CA ASP A 165 -6.73 25.99 5.04
C ASP A 165 -7.41 24.83 5.79
N ASN A 166 -7.51 23.65 5.17
CA ASN A 166 -8.07 22.48 5.84
C ASN A 166 -7.19 21.99 7.00
N SER A 167 -5.87 22.02 6.86
CA SER A 167 -4.97 21.62 7.95
C SER A 167 -5.14 22.56 9.15
N GLU A 168 -5.16 23.87 8.92
CA GLU A 168 -5.43 24.87 9.97
C GLU A 168 -6.82 24.68 10.59
N TRP A 169 -7.85 24.49 9.76
CA TRP A 169 -9.22 24.26 10.22
C TRP A 169 -9.34 23.02 11.09
N LEU A 170 -8.74 21.90 10.67
CA LEU A 170 -8.70 20.66 11.45
C LEU A 170 -8.03 20.88 12.81
N TYR A 171 -6.92 21.62 12.84
CA TYR A 171 -6.22 21.96 14.08
C TYR A 171 -7.11 22.80 15.01
N ASN A 172 -7.61 23.93 14.54
CA ASN A 172 -8.42 24.87 15.33
C ASN A 172 -9.72 24.23 15.84
N THR A 173 -10.29 23.28 15.08
CA THR A 173 -11.50 22.55 15.47
C THR A 173 -11.24 21.48 16.53
N ALA A 174 -10.10 20.78 16.46
CA ALA A 174 -9.82 19.65 17.33
C ALA A 174 -9.12 20.04 18.64
N MET A 175 -8.28 21.08 18.65
CA MET A 175 -7.55 21.49 19.87
C MET A 175 -8.45 21.84 21.07
N PRO A 176 -9.61 22.53 20.91
CA PRO A 176 -10.54 22.73 22.03
C PRO A 176 -11.05 21.42 22.63
N LYS A 177 -11.23 20.38 21.80
CA LYS A 177 -11.65 19.05 22.26
C LYS A 177 -10.51 18.34 22.99
N ILE A 178 -9.27 18.43 22.50
CA ILE A 178 -8.08 17.92 23.19
C ILE A 178 -8.01 18.49 24.62
N SER A 179 -8.16 19.81 24.76
CA SER A 179 -8.16 20.47 26.07
C SER A 179 -9.33 20.00 26.94
N LYS A 180 -10.56 19.97 26.40
CA LYS A 180 -11.75 19.53 27.14
C LYS A 180 -11.66 18.08 27.64
N LEU A 181 -11.03 17.21 26.86
CA LEU A 181 -10.86 15.78 27.16
C LEU A 181 -9.57 15.48 27.94
N ASN A 182 -8.80 16.51 28.33
CA ASN A 182 -7.50 16.37 28.99
C ASN A 182 -6.50 15.49 28.22
N LEU A 183 -6.52 15.54 26.89
CA LEU A 183 -5.67 14.73 26.01
C LEU A 183 -4.32 15.37 25.69
N MET A 184 -4.01 16.55 26.24
CA MET A 184 -2.75 17.24 25.99
C MET A 184 -1.51 16.38 26.31
N PRO A 185 -1.43 15.64 27.44
CA PRO A 185 -0.28 14.77 27.70
C PRO A 185 -0.10 13.70 26.63
N LEU A 186 -1.19 13.09 26.17
CA LEU A 186 -1.16 12.07 25.12
C LEU A 186 -0.77 12.66 23.75
N LEU A 187 -1.20 13.89 23.46
CA LEU A 187 -0.77 14.60 22.25
C LEU A 187 0.75 14.85 22.26
N GLU A 188 1.33 15.23 23.40
CA GLU A 188 2.78 15.42 23.50
C GLU A 188 3.56 14.10 23.29
N GLU A 189 3.02 12.98 23.77
CA GLU A 189 3.58 11.64 23.45
C GLU A 189 3.47 11.33 21.94
N GLU A 190 2.32 11.60 21.30
CA GLU A 190 2.16 11.36 19.86
C GLU A 190 3.06 12.27 19.00
N ILE A 191 3.40 13.47 19.47
CA ILE A 191 4.40 14.35 18.83
C ILE A 191 5.79 13.72 18.91
N GLN A 192 6.19 13.19 20.09
CA GLN A 192 7.46 12.48 20.25
C GLN A 192 7.53 11.22 19.38
N VAL A 193 6.45 10.44 19.33
CA VAL A 193 6.34 9.26 18.45
C VAL A 193 6.46 9.67 16.99
N THR A 194 5.83 10.77 16.56
CA THR A 194 5.94 11.28 15.17
C THR A 194 7.41 11.52 14.81
N ARG A 195 8.17 12.17 15.70
CA ARG A 195 9.60 12.44 15.52
C ARG A 195 10.45 11.17 15.50
N ALA A 196 10.18 10.23 16.40
CA ALA A 196 10.89 8.95 16.44
C ALA A 196 10.65 8.13 15.16
N LEU A 197 9.40 8.08 14.69
CA LEU A 197 9.04 7.38 13.46
C LEU A 197 9.70 8.01 12.22
N PHE A 198 9.75 9.34 12.14
CA PHE A 198 10.49 10.03 11.09
C PHE A 198 11.97 9.61 11.06
N ALA A 199 12.63 9.55 12.23
CA ALA A 199 14.01 9.09 12.32
C ALA A 199 14.17 7.62 11.93
N MET A 200 13.25 6.73 12.37
CA MET A 200 13.28 5.30 12.04
C MET A 200 13.11 5.04 10.55
N GLU A 201 12.11 5.67 9.92
CA GLU A 201 11.85 5.56 8.47
C GLU A 201 13.08 6.03 7.69
N ARG A 202 13.72 7.11 8.14
CA ARG A 202 14.91 7.65 7.49
C ARG A 202 16.09 6.70 7.60
N VAL A 203 16.40 6.14 8.77
CA VAL A 203 17.53 5.22 8.94
C VAL A 203 17.33 3.93 8.14
N GLY A 204 16.11 3.37 8.17
CA GLY A 204 15.79 2.11 7.50
C GLY A 204 16.53 0.90 8.08
N PHE A 205 16.52 -0.21 7.34
CA PHE A 205 17.14 -1.47 7.73
C PHE A 205 18.13 -1.93 6.67
N PRO A 206 19.42 -2.16 6.99
CA PRO A 206 20.34 -2.76 6.03
C PRO A 206 19.94 -4.20 5.74
N ILE A 207 19.90 -4.57 4.46
CA ILE A 207 19.51 -5.90 3.99
C ILE A 207 20.63 -6.50 3.12
N ASP A 208 21.00 -7.75 3.40
CA ASP A 208 21.86 -8.53 2.52
C ASP A 208 21.03 -9.05 1.33
N ARG A 209 21.17 -8.38 0.17
CA ARG A 209 20.43 -8.74 -1.05
C ARG A 209 20.82 -10.11 -1.59
N SER A 210 22.11 -10.48 -1.51
CA SER A 210 22.57 -11.80 -1.93
C SER A 210 21.90 -12.89 -1.10
N TRP A 211 21.91 -12.73 0.22
CA TRP A 211 21.24 -13.67 1.12
C TRP A 211 19.73 -13.77 0.85
N VAL A 212 19.05 -12.64 0.61
CA VAL A 212 17.62 -12.61 0.25
C VAL A 212 17.34 -13.39 -1.03
N ALA A 213 18.15 -13.16 -2.08
CA ALA A 213 18.00 -13.83 -3.37
C ALA A 213 18.27 -15.34 -3.27
N ASP A 214 19.40 -15.73 -2.68
CA ASP A 214 19.78 -17.14 -2.49
C ASP A 214 18.72 -17.90 -1.67
N ARG A 215 18.20 -17.25 -0.61
CA ARG A 215 17.16 -17.83 0.24
C ARG A 215 15.85 -18.00 -0.50
N LYS A 216 15.46 -17.03 -1.32
CA LYS A 216 14.26 -17.10 -2.15
C LYS A 216 14.36 -18.22 -3.18
N GLU A 217 15.50 -18.36 -3.84
CA GLU A 217 15.76 -19.45 -4.79
C GLU A 217 15.61 -20.83 -4.15
N THR A 218 16.22 -21.03 -2.97
CA THR A 218 16.07 -22.28 -2.18
C THR A 218 14.59 -22.60 -1.90
N ILE A 219 13.78 -21.59 -1.57
CA ILE A 219 12.35 -21.77 -1.31
C ILE A 219 11.58 -22.09 -2.59
N MET A 220 11.98 -21.51 -3.73
CA MET A 220 11.39 -21.80 -5.03
C MET A 220 11.64 -23.25 -5.47
N GLU A 221 12.84 -23.79 -5.25
CA GLU A 221 13.13 -25.20 -5.50
C GLU A 221 12.23 -26.13 -4.66
N LEU A 222 12.05 -25.81 -3.37
CA LEU A 222 11.13 -26.55 -2.48
C LEU A 222 9.67 -26.42 -2.91
N LEU A 223 9.27 -25.27 -3.46
CA LEU A 223 7.92 -25.07 -4.00
C LEU A 223 7.65 -26.01 -5.18
N ASP A 224 8.60 -26.10 -6.10
CA ASP A 224 8.49 -26.97 -7.27
C ASP A 224 8.38 -28.45 -6.87
N GLU A 225 9.20 -28.89 -5.91
CA GLU A 225 9.15 -30.25 -5.37
C GLU A 225 7.77 -30.57 -4.75
N VAL A 226 7.28 -29.69 -3.86
CA VAL A 226 6.01 -29.90 -3.15
C VAL A 226 4.82 -29.80 -4.11
N LEU A 227 4.87 -28.92 -5.11
CA LEU A 227 3.83 -28.81 -6.12
C LEU A 227 3.77 -30.05 -7.01
N ALA A 228 4.92 -30.56 -7.45
CA ALA A 228 5.01 -31.80 -8.21
C ALA A 228 4.39 -32.97 -7.43
N TYR A 229 4.66 -33.06 -6.12
CA TYR A 229 3.99 -34.02 -5.25
C TYR A 229 2.46 -33.82 -5.22
N CYS A 230 1.99 -32.59 -4.99
CA CYS A 230 0.56 -32.27 -4.97
C CYS A 230 -0.14 -32.69 -6.27
N ARG A 231 0.46 -32.35 -7.43
CA ARG A 231 -0.06 -32.70 -8.76
C ARG A 231 -0.13 -34.20 -8.97
N LYS A 232 0.92 -34.93 -8.60
CA LYS A 232 0.96 -36.40 -8.67
C LYS A 232 -0.12 -37.04 -7.80
N GLU A 233 -0.27 -36.56 -6.58
CA GLU A 233 -1.23 -37.10 -5.63
C GLU A 233 -2.68 -36.80 -6.01
N ALA A 234 -2.98 -35.57 -6.44
CA ALA A 234 -4.28 -35.19 -6.98
C ALA A 234 -4.68 -36.07 -8.19
N SER A 235 -3.75 -36.21 -9.15
CA SER A 235 -3.96 -37.04 -10.34
C SER A 235 -4.20 -38.51 -9.98
N ARG A 236 -3.43 -39.06 -9.02
CA ARG A 236 -3.60 -40.44 -8.53
C ARG A 236 -4.99 -40.67 -7.95
N ARG A 237 -5.49 -39.73 -7.14
CA ARG A 237 -6.82 -39.79 -6.51
C ARG A 237 -7.94 -39.78 -7.54
N VAL A 238 -7.90 -38.84 -8.49
CA VAL A 238 -8.90 -38.76 -9.56
C VAL A 238 -8.85 -39.99 -10.47
N ALA A 239 -7.65 -40.44 -10.85
CA ALA A 239 -7.48 -41.65 -11.66
C ALA A 239 -8.04 -42.91 -10.96
N LYS A 240 -7.92 -42.99 -9.63
CA LYS A 240 -8.54 -44.09 -8.84
C LYS A 240 -10.06 -44.07 -8.95
N GLN A 241 -10.70 -42.90 -8.95
CA GLN A 241 -12.16 -42.79 -9.12
C GLN A 241 -12.60 -43.17 -10.55
N ILE A 242 -11.85 -42.74 -11.57
CA ILE A 242 -12.10 -43.12 -12.96
C ILE A 242 -11.96 -44.63 -13.15
N LYS A 243 -10.91 -45.26 -12.60
CA LYS A 243 -10.70 -46.72 -12.64
C LYS A 243 -11.82 -47.51 -11.96
N LYS A 244 -12.48 -46.92 -10.95
CA LYS A 244 -13.68 -47.48 -10.31
C LYS A 244 -14.96 -47.32 -11.15
N GLY A 245 -14.87 -46.70 -12.33
CA GLY A 245 -16.01 -46.46 -13.21
C GLY A 245 -16.87 -45.25 -12.84
N ASN A 246 -16.40 -44.37 -11.95
CA ASN A 246 -17.16 -43.16 -11.58
C ASN A 246 -17.12 -42.15 -12.73
N LYS A 247 -18.27 -41.91 -13.37
CA LYS A 247 -18.45 -41.00 -14.51
C LYS A 247 -19.12 -39.67 -14.14
N SER A 248 -19.27 -39.37 -12.85
CA SER A 248 -19.94 -38.14 -12.40
C SER A 248 -19.24 -36.88 -12.92
N GLU A 249 -20.02 -35.81 -13.10
CA GLU A 249 -19.53 -34.50 -13.57
C GLU A 249 -18.40 -33.96 -12.66
N VAL A 250 -18.48 -34.22 -11.35
CA VAL A 250 -17.45 -33.80 -10.38
C VAL A 250 -16.10 -34.48 -10.61
N VAL A 251 -16.09 -35.78 -10.97
CA VAL A 251 -14.86 -36.51 -11.30
C VAL A 251 -14.28 -36.03 -12.63
N GLN A 252 -15.13 -35.75 -13.63
CA GLN A 252 -14.68 -35.22 -14.92
C GLN A 252 -14.09 -33.81 -14.78
N ALA A 253 -14.70 -32.95 -13.97
CA ALA A 253 -14.17 -31.62 -13.67
C ALA A 253 -12.81 -31.69 -12.95
N ALA A 254 -12.67 -32.57 -11.95
CA ALA A 254 -11.41 -32.79 -11.27
C ALA A 254 -10.32 -33.36 -12.20
N HIS A 255 -10.70 -34.24 -13.13
CA HIS A 255 -9.79 -34.79 -14.14
C HIS A 255 -9.28 -33.71 -15.08
N LYS A 256 -10.19 -32.84 -15.56
CA LYS A 256 -9.82 -31.69 -16.38
C LYS A 256 -8.82 -30.78 -15.66
N ILE A 257 -9.05 -30.46 -14.39
CA ILE A 257 -8.11 -29.66 -13.57
C ILE A 257 -6.72 -30.33 -13.48
N CYS A 258 -6.66 -31.65 -13.34
CA CYS A 258 -5.37 -32.36 -13.29
C CYS A 258 -4.63 -32.32 -14.64
N LEU A 259 -5.34 -32.24 -15.77
CA LEU A 259 -4.77 -32.13 -17.12
C LEU A 259 -4.34 -30.70 -17.48
N GLU A 260 -5.10 -29.70 -17.04
CA GLU A 260 -4.90 -28.27 -17.37
C GLU A 260 -3.96 -27.53 -16.42
N ASP A 261 -3.39 -28.25 -15.45
CA ASP A 261 -2.48 -27.79 -14.40
C ASP A 261 -3.15 -27.50 -13.03
N PHE A 262 -2.97 -28.45 -12.11
CA PHE A 262 -3.44 -28.31 -10.74
C PHE A 262 -2.63 -27.26 -9.97
N ASP A 263 -3.33 -26.39 -9.23
CA ASP A 263 -2.75 -25.28 -8.47
C ASP A 263 -3.14 -25.43 -6.99
N ALA A 264 -2.14 -25.69 -6.14
CA ALA A 264 -2.34 -25.87 -4.70
C ALA A 264 -2.72 -24.56 -3.98
N THR A 265 -2.49 -23.38 -4.57
CA THR A 265 -2.99 -22.10 -4.02
C THR A 265 -4.48 -21.89 -4.32
N ASN A 266 -5.00 -22.48 -5.40
CA ASN A 266 -6.39 -22.35 -5.80
C ASN A 266 -7.31 -23.26 -4.97
N LEU A 267 -8.14 -22.65 -4.13
CA LEU A 267 -9.11 -23.37 -3.28
C LEU A 267 -10.10 -24.22 -4.09
N ASN A 268 -10.49 -23.79 -5.29
CA ASN A 268 -11.42 -24.54 -6.13
C ASN A 268 -10.77 -25.79 -6.73
N HIS A 269 -9.48 -25.75 -7.06
CA HIS A 269 -8.75 -26.92 -7.54
C HIS A 269 -8.69 -27.98 -6.44
N VAL A 270 -8.28 -27.58 -5.22
CA VAL A 270 -8.24 -28.47 -4.05
C VAL A 270 -9.62 -29.06 -3.74
N LYS A 271 -10.66 -28.22 -3.70
CA LYS A 271 -12.05 -28.64 -3.50
C LYS A 271 -12.51 -29.69 -4.51
N ALA A 272 -12.21 -29.49 -5.80
CA ALA A 272 -12.61 -30.40 -6.86
C ALA A 272 -12.03 -31.82 -6.65
N ILE A 273 -10.78 -31.93 -6.19
CA ILE A 273 -10.15 -33.23 -5.91
C ILE A 273 -10.90 -33.97 -4.79
N TYR A 274 -11.20 -33.30 -3.68
CA TYR A 274 -11.93 -33.92 -2.57
C TYR A 274 -13.39 -34.26 -2.94
N HIS A 275 -14.04 -33.39 -3.72
CA HIS A 275 -15.40 -33.64 -4.22
C HIS A 275 -15.46 -34.86 -5.14
N ALA A 276 -14.43 -35.08 -5.97
CA ALA A 276 -14.32 -36.30 -6.78
C ALA A 276 -14.23 -37.59 -5.93
N GLU A 277 -13.74 -37.49 -4.70
CA GLU A 277 -13.71 -38.58 -3.72
C GLU A 277 -14.99 -38.66 -2.85
N GLY A 278 -15.93 -37.74 -3.04
CA GLY A 278 -17.15 -37.63 -2.23
C GLY A 278 -16.94 -36.99 -0.86
N ILE A 279 -15.78 -36.39 -0.60
CA ILE A 279 -15.44 -35.76 0.67
C ILE A 279 -15.95 -34.32 0.67
N LYS A 280 -16.71 -33.96 1.72
CA LYS A 280 -17.25 -32.62 1.93
C LYS A 280 -16.54 -31.94 3.10
N SER A 281 -16.42 -30.62 3.03
CA SER A 281 -15.92 -29.87 4.18
C SER A 281 -16.94 -29.81 5.31
N TRP A 282 -16.49 -30.04 6.54
CA TRP A 282 -17.28 -29.85 7.75
C TRP A 282 -17.52 -28.37 8.08
N LYS A 283 -16.69 -27.47 7.53
CA LYS A 283 -16.74 -26.03 7.80
C LYS A 283 -17.46 -25.30 6.66
N LYS A 284 -18.32 -24.35 7.02
CA LYS A 284 -18.96 -23.43 6.08
C LYS A 284 -18.42 -22.02 6.27
N THR A 285 -18.43 -21.26 5.20
CA THR A 285 -18.21 -19.80 5.19
C THR A 285 -19.47 -19.08 5.70
N ASP A 286 -19.36 -17.79 6.01
CA ASP A 286 -20.49 -16.96 6.44
C ASP A 286 -21.64 -16.93 5.42
N LYS A 287 -21.32 -17.18 4.14
CA LYS A 287 -22.28 -17.30 3.03
C LYS A 287 -22.84 -18.71 2.84
N GLY A 288 -22.55 -19.64 3.75
CA GLY A 288 -23.05 -21.02 3.75
C GLY A 288 -22.34 -21.99 2.80
N ALA A 289 -21.40 -21.53 1.97
CA ALA A 289 -20.59 -22.38 1.09
C ALA A 289 -19.52 -23.15 1.88
N GLU A 290 -19.14 -24.34 1.42
CA GLU A 290 -18.04 -25.13 2.02
C GLU A 290 -16.71 -24.36 2.03
N SER A 291 -16.03 -24.35 3.18
CA SER A 291 -14.69 -23.77 3.34
C SER A 291 -13.62 -24.85 3.15
N TRP A 292 -12.57 -24.54 2.40
CA TRP A 292 -11.38 -25.39 2.23
C TRP A 292 -10.11 -24.68 2.70
N ASP A 293 -10.27 -23.84 3.74
CA ASP A 293 -9.21 -23.05 4.34
C ASP A 293 -8.18 -23.91 5.11
N ALA A 294 -7.18 -23.24 5.68
CA ALA A 294 -6.10 -23.90 6.40
C ALA A 294 -6.58 -24.77 7.57
N SER A 295 -7.68 -24.40 8.26
CA SER A 295 -8.20 -25.17 9.40
C SER A 295 -8.74 -26.53 8.96
N VAL A 296 -9.46 -26.57 7.84
CA VAL A 296 -10.02 -27.82 7.28
C VAL A 296 -8.90 -28.74 6.80
N LEU A 297 -7.94 -28.21 6.04
CA LEU A 297 -6.82 -28.99 5.55
C LEU A 297 -5.92 -29.49 6.68
N THR A 298 -5.77 -28.73 7.77
CA THR A 298 -4.97 -29.17 8.93
C THR A 298 -5.60 -30.39 9.60
N THR A 299 -6.93 -30.40 9.73
CA THR A 299 -7.65 -31.57 10.26
C THR A 299 -7.46 -32.79 9.36
N LEU A 300 -7.65 -32.63 8.05
CA LEU A 300 -7.46 -33.73 7.09
C LEU A 300 -6.02 -34.27 7.12
N ALA A 301 -5.02 -33.39 7.18
CA ALA A 301 -3.63 -33.79 7.31
C ALA A 301 -3.38 -34.60 8.60
N ALA A 302 -3.97 -34.18 9.73
CA ALA A 302 -3.88 -34.90 10.99
C ALA A 302 -4.57 -36.28 10.96
N GLU A 303 -5.59 -36.44 10.12
CA GLU A 303 -6.27 -37.73 9.85
C GLU A 303 -5.48 -38.63 8.89
N GLY A 304 -4.31 -38.19 8.42
CA GLY A 304 -3.45 -38.94 7.51
C GLY A 304 -3.73 -38.69 6.04
N ASP A 305 -4.45 -37.61 5.70
CA ASP A 305 -4.66 -37.24 4.31
C ASP A 305 -3.32 -36.85 3.64
N THR A 306 -3.01 -37.58 2.57
CA THR A 306 -1.74 -37.47 1.82
C THR A 306 -1.62 -36.23 0.94
N LEU A 307 -2.70 -35.46 0.71
CA LEU A 307 -2.71 -34.25 -0.13
C LEU A 307 -2.79 -32.97 0.72
N ALA A 308 -3.53 -33.00 1.83
CA ALA A 308 -3.80 -31.83 2.66
C ALA A 308 -2.53 -31.19 3.23
N GLY A 309 -1.63 -32.00 3.81
CA GLY A 309 -0.36 -31.52 4.36
C GLY A 309 0.54 -30.87 3.31
N PRO A 310 0.80 -31.52 2.15
CA PRO A 310 1.53 -30.92 1.05
C PRO A 310 0.92 -29.62 0.51
N VAL A 311 -0.41 -29.53 0.38
CA VAL A 311 -1.09 -28.29 -0.02
C VAL A 311 -0.86 -27.16 0.99
N LEU A 312 -0.96 -27.46 2.29
CA LEU A 312 -0.66 -26.48 3.36
C LEU A 312 0.80 -26.01 3.28
N ARG A 313 1.74 -26.94 3.11
CA ARG A 313 3.17 -26.65 2.98
C ARG A 313 3.44 -25.75 1.77
N TYR A 314 2.89 -26.10 0.61
CA TYR A 314 3.04 -25.30 -0.60
C TYR A 314 2.51 -23.87 -0.40
N ARG A 315 1.31 -23.71 0.18
CA ARG A 315 0.74 -22.38 0.46
C ARG A 315 1.60 -21.55 1.42
N ALA A 316 2.16 -22.18 2.44
CA ALA A 316 3.05 -21.52 3.39
C ALA A 316 4.34 -21.04 2.70
N LEU A 317 5.01 -21.92 1.95
CA LEU A 317 6.22 -21.58 1.19
C LEU A 317 5.95 -20.50 0.13
N ALA A 318 4.81 -20.58 -0.56
CA ALA A 318 4.45 -19.63 -1.62
C ALA A 318 4.22 -18.24 -1.04
N LYS A 319 3.58 -18.16 0.15
CA LYS A 319 3.44 -16.92 0.90
C LYS A 319 4.81 -16.38 1.33
N ILE A 320 5.72 -17.25 1.78
CA ILE A 320 7.06 -16.81 2.19
C ILE A 320 7.85 -16.24 1.01
N ALA A 321 7.95 -16.97 -0.09
CA ALA A 321 8.67 -16.54 -1.29
C ALA A 321 8.08 -15.26 -1.89
N LYS A 322 6.76 -15.20 -2.06
CA LYS A 322 6.10 -14.07 -2.76
C LYS A 322 5.88 -12.86 -1.85
N THR A 323 5.26 -13.07 -0.68
CA THR A 323 4.80 -11.96 0.17
C THR A 323 5.90 -11.41 1.08
N TYR A 324 6.89 -12.21 1.46
CA TYR A 324 7.99 -11.71 2.31
C TYR A 324 9.20 -11.37 1.46
N TYR A 325 9.84 -12.36 0.84
CA TYR A 325 11.05 -12.13 0.06
C TYR A 325 10.81 -11.28 -1.19
N GLY A 326 9.76 -11.58 -1.97
CA GLY A 326 9.39 -10.77 -3.14
C GLY A 326 9.10 -9.31 -2.81
N ASN A 327 8.35 -9.03 -1.74
CA ASN A 327 8.08 -7.66 -1.33
C ASN A 327 9.32 -6.93 -0.76
N ILE A 328 10.26 -7.66 -0.13
CA ILE A 328 11.55 -7.09 0.30
C ILE A 328 12.34 -6.65 -0.94
N GLU A 329 12.47 -7.53 -1.94
CA GLU A 329 13.18 -7.22 -3.20
C GLU A 329 12.56 -6.04 -3.95
N GLU A 330 11.22 -6.01 -4.06
CA GLU A 330 10.49 -4.92 -4.71
C GLU A 330 10.74 -3.60 -3.98
N ALA A 331 10.58 -3.56 -2.66
CA ALA A 331 10.79 -2.34 -1.86
C ALA A 331 12.22 -1.79 -1.99
N ILE A 332 13.20 -2.69 -2.01
CA ILE A 332 14.62 -2.36 -2.18
C ILE A 332 14.91 -1.87 -3.61
N THR A 333 14.25 -2.44 -4.62
CA THR A 333 14.41 -2.03 -6.02
C THR A 333 13.79 -0.65 -6.26
N MET A 334 12.59 -0.41 -5.74
CA MET A 334 11.92 0.88 -5.82
C MET A 334 12.75 1.99 -5.17
N ASP A 335 13.44 1.71 -4.05
CA ASP A 335 14.30 2.71 -3.41
C ASP A 335 15.46 3.12 -4.33
N VAL A 336 16.09 2.15 -5.02
CA VAL A 336 17.16 2.42 -6.00
C VAL A 336 16.64 3.18 -7.23
N GLU A 337 15.47 2.81 -7.76
CA GLU A 337 14.93 3.45 -8.96
C GLU A 337 14.37 4.86 -8.70
N ARG A 338 13.79 5.08 -7.51
CA ARG A 338 13.24 6.37 -7.09
C ARG A 338 14.31 7.34 -6.65
N SER A 339 15.44 6.85 -6.12
CA SER A 339 16.63 7.65 -5.83
C SER A 339 17.42 8.00 -7.10
N LYS A 340 16.79 8.68 -8.08
CA LYS A 340 17.53 9.37 -9.16
C LYS A 340 18.45 10.52 -8.66
N GLY A 341 18.70 10.59 -7.35
CA GLY A 341 19.70 11.38 -6.62
C GLY A 341 20.35 10.52 -5.53
N ALA A 342 21.28 11.06 -4.74
CA ALA A 342 21.97 10.27 -3.71
C ALA A 342 20.95 9.55 -2.79
N PRO A 343 21.10 8.23 -2.52
CA PRO A 343 20.19 7.51 -1.63
C PRO A 343 20.12 8.22 -0.29
N LEU A 344 18.94 8.22 0.33
CA LEU A 344 18.60 8.96 1.56
C LEU A 344 19.58 8.72 2.71
N ASN A 345 20.42 7.67 2.66
CA ASN A 345 21.60 7.47 3.51
C ASN A 345 22.75 6.68 2.82
N GLY A 346 23.04 6.94 1.54
CA GLY A 346 24.30 6.47 0.92
C GLY A 346 24.44 4.96 0.66
N GLY A 347 23.40 4.14 0.86
CA GLY A 347 23.47 2.69 0.71
C GLY A 347 22.50 2.13 -0.33
N THR A 348 22.99 1.31 -1.25
CA THR A 348 22.18 0.57 -2.25
C THR A 348 21.42 -0.62 -1.66
N ASN A 349 21.31 -0.78 -0.33
CA ASN A 349 20.82 -2.00 0.32
C ASN A 349 20.00 -1.71 1.58
N ILE A 350 19.24 -0.62 1.61
CA ILE A 350 18.45 -0.23 2.77
C ILE A 350 16.96 -0.40 2.46
N LEU A 351 16.25 -1.04 3.37
CA LEU A 351 14.80 -1.14 3.36
C LEU A 351 14.20 -0.02 4.21
N HIS A 352 13.42 0.86 3.60
CA HIS A 352 12.66 1.92 4.27
C HIS A 352 11.18 1.55 4.34
N PRO A 353 10.70 0.90 5.44
CA PRO A 353 9.29 0.55 5.55
C PRO A 353 8.43 1.80 5.80
N ASN A 354 7.20 1.80 5.29
CA ASN A 354 6.22 2.82 5.63
C ASN A 354 5.63 2.49 7.00
N ILE A 355 5.75 3.41 7.96
CA ILE A 355 5.26 3.23 9.31
C ILE A 355 4.04 4.13 9.53
N PHE A 356 2.90 3.54 9.87
CA PHE A 356 1.62 4.20 10.05
C PHE A 356 1.29 4.36 11.54
N GLN A 357 1.40 5.59 12.02
CA GLN A 357 1.04 5.95 13.40
C GLN A 357 -0.49 5.93 13.63
N SER A 358 -1.27 6.32 12.62
CA SER A 358 -2.74 6.34 12.64
C SER A 358 -3.38 5.07 12.06
N GLY A 359 -2.61 4.00 11.84
CA GLY A 359 -3.05 2.82 11.08
C GLY A 359 -3.94 1.84 11.84
N THR A 360 -3.93 1.85 13.19
CA THR A 360 -4.75 0.93 13.99
C THR A 360 -5.63 1.66 15.00
N ARG A 361 -6.81 1.07 15.27
CA ARG A 361 -7.75 1.54 16.31
C ARG A 361 -7.17 1.46 17.72
N THR A 362 -6.27 0.51 17.96
CA THR A 362 -5.75 0.19 19.32
C THR A 362 -4.64 1.11 19.82
N GLY A 363 -4.31 2.18 19.10
CA GLY A 363 -3.13 2.99 19.42
C GLY A 363 -1.82 2.46 18.82
N ARG A 364 -1.72 1.14 18.58
CA ARG A 364 -0.52 0.51 18.00
C ARG A 364 -0.12 1.13 16.66
N VAL A 365 1.19 1.30 16.48
CA VAL A 365 1.79 1.59 15.19
C VAL A 365 1.68 0.36 14.28
N SER A 366 1.31 0.57 13.02
CA SER A 366 1.45 -0.47 11.99
C SER A 366 2.60 -0.14 11.04
N ALA A 367 3.19 -1.14 10.38
CA ALA A 367 4.23 -0.92 9.39
C ALA A 367 4.07 -1.87 8.20
N SER A 368 4.37 -1.40 7.00
CA SER A 368 4.46 -2.28 5.83
C SER A 368 5.61 -3.26 6.02
N LEU A 369 5.42 -4.51 5.59
CA LEU A 369 6.42 -5.57 5.51
C LEU A 369 6.96 -6.10 6.85
N VAL A 370 7.57 -5.24 7.68
CA VAL A 370 8.39 -5.66 8.84
C VAL A 370 7.58 -6.31 9.97
N GLN A 371 6.31 -5.94 10.15
CA GLN A 371 5.45 -6.54 11.17
C GLN A 371 4.84 -7.88 10.75
N THR A 372 4.82 -8.18 9.44
CA THR A 372 4.21 -9.41 8.90
C THR A 372 5.23 -10.52 8.67
N LEU A 373 6.53 -10.22 8.81
CA LEU A 373 7.60 -11.20 8.72
C LEU A 373 7.39 -12.32 9.74
N PRO A 374 7.56 -13.59 9.34
CA PRO A 374 7.41 -14.72 10.25
C PRO A 374 8.51 -14.66 11.31
N LYS A 375 8.11 -14.70 12.60
CA LYS A 375 9.06 -14.70 13.73
C LYS A 375 10.03 -15.88 13.70
N GLN A 376 9.61 -16.99 13.12
CA GLN A 376 10.46 -18.14 12.85
C GLN A 376 10.12 -18.65 11.46
N GLU A 377 11.12 -18.65 10.57
CA GLU A 377 11.06 -19.38 9.31
C GLU A 377 11.30 -20.87 9.63
N ASN A 378 10.31 -21.50 10.26
CA ASN A 378 10.45 -22.87 10.75
C ASN A 378 10.24 -23.87 9.62
N LEU A 379 11.16 -23.85 8.64
CA LEU A 379 11.15 -24.72 7.46
C LEU A 379 11.01 -26.20 7.86
N ALA A 380 11.63 -26.59 8.98
CA ALA A 380 11.53 -27.92 9.57
C ALA A 380 10.14 -28.24 10.15
N LYS A 381 9.45 -27.32 10.85
CA LYS A 381 8.02 -27.52 11.22
C LYS A 381 7.06 -27.48 10.02
N THR A 382 7.55 -27.04 8.88
CA THR A 382 6.82 -27.10 7.62
C THR A 382 6.97 -28.48 6.96
N TRP A 383 7.62 -29.44 7.64
CA TRP A 383 7.84 -30.80 7.16
C TRP A 383 6.82 -31.82 7.69
N SER A 384 6.50 -32.70 6.74
CA SER A 384 5.61 -33.86 6.64
C SER A 384 4.19 -33.82 7.27
N ALA A 385 3.20 -34.22 6.45
CA ALA A 385 1.86 -34.59 6.93
C ALA A 385 1.92 -35.70 8.01
N GLU A 386 2.99 -36.52 8.01
CA GLU A 386 3.28 -37.53 9.03
C GLU A 386 3.62 -36.92 10.40
N GLU A 387 4.36 -35.81 10.46
CA GLU A 387 4.75 -35.13 11.71
C GLU A 387 3.58 -34.30 12.31
N LEU A 388 2.75 -33.69 11.46
CA LEU A 388 1.53 -33.01 11.90
C LEU A 388 0.48 -33.98 12.47
N GLY A 389 0.42 -35.22 11.95
CA GLY A 389 -0.41 -36.29 12.49
C GLY A 389 0.14 -36.95 13.76
N THR A 390 1.46 -37.00 13.94
CA THR A 390 2.11 -37.62 15.12
C THR A 390 2.22 -36.68 16.32
N ALA A 391 2.45 -35.37 16.13
CA ALA A 391 2.58 -34.41 17.23
C ALA A 391 1.34 -34.36 18.16
N ARG A 392 0.13 -34.61 17.62
CA ARG A 392 -1.10 -34.68 18.43
C ARG A 392 -1.31 -36.05 19.06
N LYS A 393 -0.79 -37.15 18.50
CA LYS A 393 -0.78 -38.47 19.18
C LYS A 393 0.09 -38.42 20.43
N THR A 394 1.23 -37.73 20.37
CA THR A 394 2.11 -37.53 21.53
C THR A 394 1.48 -36.61 22.58
N ALA A 395 0.86 -35.50 22.17
CA ALA A 395 0.15 -34.60 23.09
C ALA A 395 -1.10 -35.25 23.73
N ALA A 396 -1.85 -36.06 22.98
CA ALA A 396 -3.00 -36.81 23.50
C ALA A 396 -2.60 -37.99 24.40
N ALA A 397 -1.42 -38.59 24.17
CA ALA A 397 -0.84 -39.60 25.05
C ALA A 397 -0.31 -38.99 26.35
N MET A 398 0.33 -37.81 26.29
CA MET A 398 0.79 -37.06 27.48
C MET A 398 -0.35 -36.44 28.29
N ALA A 399 -1.52 -36.20 27.70
CA ALA A 399 -2.72 -35.75 28.42
C ALA A 399 -3.55 -36.91 28.99
N ARG A 400 -3.21 -38.16 28.65
CA ARG A 400 -3.85 -39.39 29.16
C ARG A 400 -2.98 -40.15 30.16
N ALA A 401 -1.69 -39.85 30.23
CA ALA A 401 -0.79 -40.18 31.34
C ALA A 401 -0.88 -39.07 32.39
#